data_AF-P70599-F1
#
_entry.id   AF-P70599-F1
#
_cell.length_a   1.000
_cell.length_b   1.000
_cell.length_c   1.000
_cell.angle_alpha   90.00
_cell.angle_beta   90.00
_cell.angle_gamma   90.00
#
_symmetry.space_group_name_H-M   'P 1'
#
loop_
_entity.id
_entity.type
_entity.pdbx_description
1 polymer ?
#
loop_
_entity_poly.entity_id
_entity_poly.type
_entity_poly.pdbx_seq_one_letter_code
_entity_poly.pdbx_strand_id
1 'polypeptide(L)'
;IMCRKGKVGPPGLDIGRKEDQLIVHIFHPKVNVSQETMFGDGNTCYTFDYTVFVKHYRSGEILHTEHSVLKEDCSETLCELNISVSTLNSNYCVSVVGKSSFWQVNTETSKDVCIPFLHDDREESIWMLLVAPLLFLTIVVPALVCCYIKKNPFKRKS
;
A
#
# COMPACT_ATOMS: atom_id res chain seq x y z
N ILE A 1 21.44 -30.91 -9.14
CA ILE A 1 20.23 -30.06 -9.29
C ILE A 1 20.66 -28.61 -9.12
N MET A 2 20.38 -27.79 -10.14
CA MET A 2 20.85 -26.41 -10.28
C MET A 2 20.46 -25.53 -9.09
N CYS A 3 19.27 -25.69 -8.50
CA CYS A 3 18.82 -24.92 -7.33
C CYS A 3 19.68 -25.12 -6.08
N ARG A 4 20.18 -26.35 -5.86
CA ARG A 4 21.02 -26.67 -4.70
C ARG A 4 22.46 -26.15 -4.82
N LYS A 5 22.88 -25.77 -6.04
CA LYS A 5 24.25 -25.35 -6.35
C LYS A 5 24.35 -23.89 -6.83
N GLY A 6 23.26 -23.31 -7.32
CA GLY A 6 23.17 -21.93 -7.78
C GLY A 6 22.61 -21.01 -6.69
N LYS A 7 23.07 -19.76 -6.66
CA LYS A 7 22.41 -18.70 -5.89
C LYS A 7 21.15 -18.26 -6.64
N VAL A 8 20.01 -18.24 -5.95
CA VAL A 8 18.78 -17.67 -6.51
C VAL A 8 18.80 -16.18 -6.23
N GLY A 9 18.65 -15.38 -7.28
CA GLY A 9 18.59 -13.92 -7.15
C GLY A 9 17.42 -13.47 -6.29
N PRO A 10 17.38 -12.19 -5.88
CA PRO A 10 16.35 -11.70 -5.00
C PRO A 10 14.97 -11.69 -5.69
N PRO A 11 13.88 -11.82 -4.92
CA PRO A 11 12.54 -11.58 -5.44
C PRO A 11 12.41 -10.12 -5.88
N GLY A 12 11.57 -9.87 -6.88
CA GLY A 12 11.15 -8.50 -7.17
C GLY A 12 10.21 -8.01 -6.08
N LEU A 13 10.25 -6.73 -5.77
CA LEU A 13 9.44 -6.12 -4.73
C LEU A 13 8.91 -4.78 -5.23
N ASP A 14 7.59 -4.60 -5.14
CA ASP A 14 6.92 -3.32 -5.29
C ASP A 14 5.96 -3.11 -4.11
N ILE A 15 5.81 -1.86 -3.68
CA ILE A 15 4.94 -1.54 -2.55
C ILE A 15 4.11 -0.30 -2.87
N GLY A 16 2.84 -0.35 -2.47
CA GLY A 16 1.89 0.74 -2.57
C GLY A 16 1.23 1.03 -1.23
N ARG A 17 0.69 2.24 -1.07
CA ARG A 17 -0.15 2.59 0.08
C ARG A 17 -1.53 2.97 -0.42
N LYS A 18 -2.56 2.42 0.22
CA LYS A 18 -3.94 2.81 0.03
C LYS A 18 -4.56 2.98 1.41
N GLU A 19 -4.91 4.21 1.77
CA GLU A 19 -5.48 4.55 3.08
C GLU A 19 -4.59 4.05 4.26
N ASP A 20 -5.11 3.13 5.07
CA ASP A 20 -4.45 2.49 6.20
C ASP A 20 -3.84 1.11 5.86
N GLN A 21 -3.68 0.80 4.57
CA GLN A 21 -3.10 -0.45 4.08
C GLN A 21 -1.82 -0.22 3.28
N LEU A 22 -0.80 -1.01 3.61
CA LEU A 22 0.41 -1.18 2.82
C LEU A 22 0.24 -2.43 1.96
N ILE A 23 0.15 -2.23 0.66
CA ILE A 23 0.03 -3.28 -0.35
C ILE A 23 1.44 -3.67 -0.78
N VAL A 24 1.78 -4.95 -0.66
CA VAL A 24 3.10 -5.49 -0.99
C VAL A 24 2.95 -6.49 -2.13
N HIS A 25 3.59 -6.22 -3.26
CA HIS A 25 3.66 -7.11 -4.41
C HIS A 25 5.05 -7.75 -4.49
N ILE A 26 5.08 -9.08 -4.42
CA ILE A 26 6.30 -9.88 -4.43
C ILE A 26 6.34 -10.64 -5.76
N PHE A 27 7.31 -10.33 -6.61
CA PHE A 27 7.50 -11.01 -7.89
C PHE A 27 8.48 -12.17 -7.73
N HIS A 28 8.13 -13.33 -8.27
CA HIS A 28 8.99 -14.51 -8.22
C HIS A 28 10.37 -14.23 -8.87
N PRO A 29 11.46 -14.75 -8.31
CA PRO A 29 12.79 -14.51 -8.84
C PRO A 29 12.93 -15.10 -10.25
N LYS A 30 13.59 -14.37 -11.15
CA LYS A 30 13.92 -14.90 -12.49
C LYS A 30 14.95 -16.01 -12.34
N VAL A 31 14.58 -17.23 -12.69
CA VAL A 31 15.51 -18.35 -12.74
C VAL A 31 15.96 -18.58 -14.18
N ASN A 32 17.25 -18.38 -14.45
CA ASN A 32 17.85 -18.80 -15.72
C ASN A 32 18.04 -20.32 -15.69
N VAL A 33 16.99 -21.08 -15.97
CA VAL A 33 17.07 -22.54 -16.07
C VAL A 33 17.56 -22.89 -17.49
N SER A 34 18.71 -23.56 -17.60
CA SER A 34 19.11 -24.15 -18.88
C SER A 34 18.05 -25.20 -19.29
N GLN A 35 17.58 -25.12 -20.53
CA GLN A 35 16.41 -25.80 -21.10
C GLN A 35 16.36 -27.33 -20.88
N GLU A 36 17.48 -27.97 -20.56
CA GLU A 36 17.62 -29.41 -20.35
C GLU A 36 16.96 -29.97 -19.08
N THR A 37 16.48 -29.13 -18.15
CA THR A 37 15.92 -29.59 -16.86
C THR A 37 14.43 -29.30 -16.66
N MET A 38 13.71 -28.92 -17.73
CA MET A 38 12.29 -28.56 -17.67
C MET A 38 11.32 -29.74 -17.48
N PHE A 39 11.78 -30.98 -17.59
CA PHE A 39 10.93 -32.18 -17.46
C PHE A 39 11.18 -32.90 -16.14
N GLY A 40 10.58 -32.39 -15.07
CA GLY A 40 10.58 -33.03 -13.76
C GLY A 40 9.44 -32.50 -12.89
N ASP A 41 8.41 -33.34 -12.74
CA ASP A 41 7.22 -33.17 -11.91
C ASP A 41 7.37 -32.21 -10.71
N GLY A 42 6.58 -31.13 -10.71
CA GLY A 42 6.22 -30.34 -9.53
C GLY A 42 7.37 -29.64 -8.77
N ASN A 43 8.58 -29.67 -9.30
CA ASN A 43 9.80 -29.40 -8.56
C ASN A 43 10.62 -28.28 -9.19
N THR A 44 9.96 -27.17 -9.42
CA THR A 44 10.53 -26.06 -10.17
C THR A 44 11.35 -25.17 -9.26
N CYS A 45 12.42 -24.59 -9.80
CA CYS A 45 13.37 -23.78 -9.04
C CYS A 45 12.83 -22.39 -8.62
N TYR A 46 11.54 -22.14 -8.88
CA TYR A 46 10.90 -20.84 -8.74
C TYR A 46 9.78 -20.82 -7.69
N THR A 47 9.53 -21.93 -6.99
CA THR A 47 8.52 -22.01 -5.93
C THR A 47 9.14 -21.67 -4.57
N PHE A 48 8.67 -20.59 -3.94
CA PHE A 48 9.18 -20.10 -2.65
C PHE A 48 8.03 -19.65 -1.75
N ASP A 49 8.16 -19.95 -0.46
CA ASP A 49 7.45 -19.22 0.59
C ASP A 49 8.23 -17.95 0.88
N TYR A 50 7.56 -16.84 1.18
CA TYR A 50 8.21 -15.55 1.40
C TYR A 50 8.11 -15.09 2.85
N THR A 51 9.20 -14.49 3.34
CA THR A 51 9.21 -13.71 4.57
C THR A 51 9.43 -12.25 4.21
N VAL A 52 8.44 -11.43 4.56
CA VAL A 52 8.40 -9.98 4.33
C VAL A 52 8.78 -9.28 5.62
N PHE A 53 9.85 -8.49 5.58
CA PHE A 53 10.34 -7.67 6.68
C PHE A 53 9.87 -6.24 6.47
N VAL A 54 9.13 -5.70 7.43
CA VAL A 54 8.63 -4.33 7.40
C VAL A 54 9.31 -3.52 8.49
N LYS A 55 10.01 -2.47 8.09
CA LYS A 55 10.64 -1.50 8.98
C LYS A 55 9.81 -0.23 8.98
N HIS A 56 9.45 0.25 10.17
CA HIS A 56 8.72 1.51 10.29
C HIS A 56 9.17 2.34 11.49
N TYR A 57 9.00 3.65 11.37
CA TYR A 57 9.42 4.62 12.39
C TYR A 57 8.20 5.09 13.18
N ARG A 58 8.29 4.96 14.51
CA ARG A 58 7.26 5.48 15.43
C ARG A 58 7.95 6.22 16.57
N SER A 59 7.64 7.50 16.73
CA SER A 59 8.13 8.34 17.84
C SER A 59 9.65 8.30 18.09
N GLY A 60 10.45 8.13 17.03
CA GLY A 60 11.91 8.06 17.11
C GLY A 60 12.50 6.65 17.25
N GLU A 61 11.68 5.62 17.35
CA GLU A 61 12.10 4.21 17.41
C GLU A 61 11.86 3.48 16.07
N ILE A 62 12.76 2.55 15.74
CA ILE A 62 12.65 1.67 14.57
C ILE A 62 12.00 0.35 15.00
N LEU A 63 10.79 0.11 14.49
CA LEU A 63 10.05 -1.13 14.71
C LEU A 63 10.18 -2.04 13.48
N HIS A 64 10.33 -3.33 13.75
CA HIS A 64 10.45 -4.38 12.74
C HIS A 64 9.29 -5.37 12.91
N THR A 65 8.56 -5.65 11.83
CA THR A 65 7.53 -6.69 11.80
C THR A 65 7.80 -7.65 10.66
N GLU A 66 7.43 -8.92 10.86
CA GLU A 66 7.64 -9.98 9.89
C GLU A 66 6.29 -10.57 9.49
N HIS A 67 6.13 -10.83 8.20
CA HIS A 67 4.94 -11.45 7.64
C HIS A 67 5.34 -12.61 6.75
N SER A 68 4.68 -13.76 6.94
CA SER A 68 4.88 -14.93 6.09
C SER A 68 3.83 -14.96 5.00
N VAL A 69 4.26 -15.25 3.77
CA VAL A 69 3.38 -15.47 2.62
C VAL A 69 3.68 -16.86 2.09
N LEU A 70 2.67 -17.73 2.11
CA LEU A 70 2.83 -19.09 1.64
C LEU A 70 2.72 -19.11 0.11
N LYS A 71 3.46 -20.01 -0.54
CA LYS A 71 3.41 -20.14 -2.01
C LYS A 71 1.98 -20.41 -2.53
N GLU A 72 1.12 -21.04 -1.73
CA GLU A 72 -0.24 -21.40 -2.12
C GLU A 72 -1.15 -20.16 -2.19
N ASP A 73 -0.78 -19.07 -1.51
CA ASP A 73 -1.51 -17.80 -1.53
C ASP A 73 -1.06 -16.90 -2.69
N CYS A 74 -0.08 -17.35 -3.48
CA CYS A 74 0.49 -16.60 -4.58
C CYS A 74 -0.16 -16.98 -5.92
N SER A 75 -0.21 -16.03 -6.84
CA SER A 75 -0.44 -16.33 -8.26
C SER A 75 0.83 -16.86 -8.92
N GLU A 76 0.73 -17.35 -10.16
CA GLU A 76 1.89 -17.81 -10.96
C GLU A 76 2.95 -16.72 -11.20
N THR A 77 2.57 -15.43 -11.06
CA THR A 77 3.46 -14.29 -11.38
C THR A 77 3.92 -13.51 -10.16
N LEU A 78 3.05 -13.37 -9.15
CA LEU A 78 3.31 -12.58 -7.96
C LEU A 78 2.49 -13.04 -6.76
N CYS A 79 2.94 -12.68 -5.56
CA CYS A 79 2.17 -12.73 -4.34
C CYS A 79 1.74 -11.30 -3.94
N GLU A 80 0.53 -11.16 -3.40
CA GLU A 80 0.04 -9.91 -2.82
C GLU A 80 -0.17 -10.09 -1.32
N LEU A 81 0.32 -9.13 -0.53
CA LEU A 81 0.11 -9.07 0.91
C LEU A 81 -0.37 -7.68 1.30
N ASN A 82 -1.50 -7.62 2.01
CA ASN A 82 -2.07 -6.38 2.53
C ASN A 82 -1.80 -6.28 4.03
N ILE A 83 -1.05 -5.26 4.45
CA ILE A 83 -0.63 -5.06 5.83
C ILE A 83 -1.34 -3.82 6.38
N SER A 84 -2.10 -3.98 7.46
CA SER A 84 -2.68 -2.83 8.18
C SER A 84 -1.57 -2.01 8.82
N VAL A 85 -1.52 -0.72 8.50
CA VAL A 85 -0.48 0.21 8.92
C VAL A 85 -1.07 1.42 9.61
N SER A 86 -0.32 2.00 10.57
CA SER A 86 -0.77 3.21 11.24
C SER A 86 -0.63 4.43 10.32
N THR A 87 -1.62 5.30 10.35
CA THR A 87 -1.54 6.65 9.75
C THR A 87 -0.57 7.57 10.47
N LEU A 88 -0.16 7.24 11.70
CA LEU A 88 0.78 8.05 12.49
C LEU A 88 2.25 7.76 12.17
N ASN A 89 2.53 6.65 11.49
CA ASN A 89 3.89 6.27 11.14
C ASN A 89 4.30 6.95 9.84
N SER A 90 5.49 7.54 9.86
CA SER A 90 5.97 8.38 8.76
C SER A 90 6.44 7.53 7.58
N ASN A 91 7.34 6.58 7.79
CA ASN A 91 7.96 5.84 6.68
C ASN A 91 7.89 4.34 6.89
N TYR A 92 7.59 3.63 5.82
CA TYR A 92 7.59 2.17 5.75
C TYR A 92 8.62 1.72 4.72
N CYS A 93 9.53 0.83 5.12
CA CYS A 93 10.47 0.17 4.23
C CYS A 93 10.27 -1.33 4.30
N VAL A 94 10.29 -2.00 3.15
CA VAL A 94 10.01 -3.43 3.03
C VAL A 94 11.17 -4.11 2.32
N SER A 95 11.57 -5.29 2.82
CA SER A 95 12.42 -6.24 2.09
C SER A 95 11.84 -7.64 2.20
N VAL A 96 12.23 -8.52 1.27
CA VAL A 96 11.69 -9.87 1.19
C VAL A 96 12.79 -10.90 0.92
N VAL A 97 12.64 -12.07 1.51
CA VAL A 97 13.44 -13.27 1.20
C VAL A 97 12.51 -14.42 0.88
N GLY A 98 12.84 -15.20 -0.15
CA GLY A 98 12.15 -16.44 -0.49
C GLY A 98 12.87 -17.65 0.10
N LYS A 99 12.12 -18.64 0.59
CA LYS A 99 12.60 -19.90 1.12
C LYS A 99 11.91 -21.05 0.40
N SER A 100 12.69 -21.95 -0.18
CA SER A 100 12.19 -23.18 -0.77
C SER A 100 12.44 -24.33 0.20
N SER A 101 11.38 -24.81 0.86
CA SER A 101 11.44 -25.96 1.77
C SER A 101 11.92 -27.25 1.08
N PHE A 102 11.55 -27.45 -0.19
CA PHE A 102 11.97 -28.63 -0.97
C PHE A 102 13.48 -28.64 -1.23
N TRP A 103 14.00 -27.55 -1.81
CA TRP A 103 15.42 -27.44 -2.14
C TRP A 103 16.33 -27.09 -0.97
N GLN A 104 15.75 -26.64 0.15
CA GLN A 104 16.45 -26.09 1.32
C GLN A 104 17.37 -24.92 0.96
N VAL A 105 16.88 -24.01 0.11
CA VAL A 105 17.61 -22.82 -0.34
C VAL A 105 16.81 -21.56 -0.09
N ASN A 106 17.53 -20.47 0.16
CA ASN A 106 16.97 -19.14 0.23
C ASN A 106 17.39 -18.33 -0.99
N THR A 107 16.53 -17.40 -1.40
CA THR A 107 16.94 -16.35 -2.32
C THR A 107 17.89 -15.38 -1.62
N GLU A 108 18.59 -14.57 -2.41
CA GLU A 108 19.13 -13.31 -1.89
C GLU A 108 17.96 -12.43 -1.37
N THR A 109 18.22 -11.62 -0.34
CA THR A 109 17.22 -10.67 0.16
C THR A 109 17.06 -9.53 -0.84
N SER A 110 15.83 -9.10 -1.07
CA SER A 110 15.57 -7.91 -1.90
C SER A 110 16.20 -6.66 -1.27
N LYS A 111 16.43 -5.64 -2.09
CA LYS A 111 16.72 -4.30 -1.56
C LYS A 111 15.49 -3.79 -0.80
N ASP A 112 15.73 -2.95 0.20
CA ASP A 112 14.66 -2.24 0.90
C ASP A 112 13.98 -1.29 -0.11
N VAL A 113 12.66 -1.41 -0.27
CA VAL A 113 11.82 -0.46 -1.00
C VAL A 113 11.03 0.33 0.04
N CYS A 114 10.99 1.65 -0.07
CA CYS A 114 10.38 2.51 0.94
C CYS A 114 9.30 3.42 0.34
N ILE A 115 8.20 3.61 1.07
CA ILE A 115 7.19 4.63 0.76
C ILE A 115 7.31 5.74 1.80
N PRO A 116 7.49 7.01 1.36
CA PRO A 116 7.51 8.15 2.26
C PRO A 116 6.11 8.46 2.78
N PHE A 117 6.03 9.16 3.91
CA PHE A 117 4.77 9.68 4.43
C PHE A 117 4.06 10.56 3.40
N LEU A 118 2.97 10.08 2.81
CA LEU A 118 2.05 10.91 2.05
C LEU A 118 0.86 11.23 2.96
N HIS A 119 0.88 12.43 3.53
CA HIS A 119 -0.27 13.00 4.21
C HIS A 119 -1.25 13.49 3.14
N ASP A 120 -2.19 12.65 2.71
CA ASP A 120 -3.23 13.07 1.78
C ASP A 120 -4.41 13.70 2.52
N ASP A 121 -4.14 14.78 3.25
CA ASP A 121 -5.17 15.63 3.86
C ASP A 121 -5.89 16.50 2.82
N ARG A 122 -5.60 16.30 1.53
CA ARG A 122 -6.01 17.23 0.47
C ARG A 122 -7.41 16.97 -0.04
N GLU A 123 -7.92 15.73 0.04
CA GLU A 123 -9.25 15.41 -0.51
C GLU A 123 -10.42 15.77 0.43
N GLU A 124 -10.28 15.60 1.75
CA GLU A 124 -11.34 15.98 2.70
C GLU A 124 -11.51 17.51 2.82
N SER A 125 -10.44 18.27 2.60
CA SER A 125 -10.45 19.74 2.75
C SER A 125 -11.26 20.45 1.65
N ILE A 126 -11.26 19.92 0.42
CA ILE A 126 -11.86 20.61 -0.74
C ILE A 126 -13.40 20.59 -0.67
N TRP A 127 -14.01 19.51 -0.19
CA TRP A 127 -15.46 19.41 -0.03
C TRP A 127 -16.01 20.40 1.01
N MET A 128 -15.30 20.55 2.14
CA MET A 128 -15.66 21.52 3.18
C MET A 128 -15.56 22.97 2.68
N LEU A 129 -14.54 23.27 1.86
CA LEU A 129 -14.36 24.59 1.23
C LEU A 129 -15.46 24.95 0.22
N LEU A 130 -16.11 23.97 -0.42
CA LEU A 130 -17.19 24.21 -1.38
C LEU A 130 -18.58 24.22 -0.72
N VAL A 131 -18.83 23.29 0.21
CA VAL A 131 -20.16 23.09 0.81
C VAL A 131 -20.51 24.21 1.82
N ALA A 132 -19.53 24.68 2.59
CA ALA A 132 -19.74 25.73 3.59
C ALA A 132 -20.23 27.08 2.99
N PRO A 133 -19.61 27.66 1.94
CA PRO A 133 -20.10 28.90 1.34
C PRO A 133 -21.44 28.74 0.62
N LEU A 134 -21.75 27.58 0.04
CA LEU A 134 -23.04 27.29 -0.61
C LEU A 134 -24.20 27.26 0.40
N LEU A 135 -24.01 26.62 1.56
CA LEU A 135 -24.99 26.63 2.65
C LEU A 135 -25.17 28.02 3.25
N PHE A 136 -24.08 28.78 3.41
CA PHE A 136 -24.15 30.14 3.92
C PHE A 136 -24.96 31.06 2.98
N LEU A 137 -24.72 30.96 1.66
CA LEU A 137 -25.47 31.73 0.67
C LEU A 137 -26.96 31.36 0.61
N THR A 138 -27.30 30.08 0.72
CA THR A 138 -28.70 29.63 0.60
C THR A 138 -29.55 29.88 1.84
N ILE A 139 -28.96 30.05 3.02
CA ILE A 139 -29.72 30.26 4.27
C ILE A 139 -29.63 31.71 4.73
N VAL A 140 -28.43 32.29 4.77
CA VAL A 140 -28.20 33.60 5.41
C VAL A 140 -28.67 34.75 4.52
N VAL A 141 -28.42 34.68 3.21
CA VAL A 141 -28.85 35.73 2.27
C VAL A 141 -30.38 35.88 2.23
N PRO A 142 -31.18 34.81 2.02
CA PRO A 142 -32.63 34.94 2.04
C PRO A 142 -33.17 35.32 3.42
N ALA A 143 -32.57 34.87 4.52
CA ALA A 143 -32.96 35.31 5.86
C ALA A 143 -32.74 36.82 6.06
N LEU A 144 -31.61 37.36 5.59
CA LEU A 144 -31.33 38.80 5.63
C LEU A 144 -32.29 39.60 4.75
N VAL A 145 -32.58 39.12 3.54
CA VAL A 145 -33.55 39.75 2.63
C VAL A 145 -34.96 39.74 3.24
N CYS A 146 -35.42 38.60 3.76
CA CYS A 146 -36.71 38.50 4.45
C CYS A 146 -36.78 39.41 5.69
N CYS A 147 -35.72 39.49 6.49
CA CYS A 147 -35.64 40.41 7.62
C CYS A 147 -35.68 41.88 7.18
N TYR A 148 -35.01 42.23 6.08
CA TYR A 148 -34.99 43.60 5.55
C TYR A 148 -36.36 44.02 5.02
N ILE A 149 -37.05 43.13 4.28
CA ILE A 149 -38.41 43.36 3.77
C ILE A 149 -39.42 43.44 4.93
N LYS A 150 -39.29 42.59 5.96
CA LYS A 150 -40.14 42.64 7.16
C LYS A 150 -39.94 43.90 7.97
N LYS A 151 -38.70 44.43 8.03
CA LYS A 151 -38.37 45.65 8.80
C LYS A 151 -38.68 46.95 8.04
N ASN A 152 -38.76 46.90 6.71
CA ASN A 152 -39.26 47.99 5.86
C ASN A 152 -40.61 47.60 5.23
N PRO A 153 -41.73 47.64 5.98
CA PRO A 153 -43.03 47.60 5.35
C PRO A 153 -43.10 48.86 4.49
N PHE A 154 -43.15 48.68 3.18
CA PHE A 154 -43.28 49.75 2.21
C PHE A 154 -44.20 50.85 2.74
N LYS A 155 -43.67 52.07 2.84
CA LYS A 155 -44.44 53.30 2.73
C LYS A 155 -45.24 53.19 1.43
N ARG A 156 -46.44 52.62 1.48
CA ARG A 156 -47.37 52.56 0.36
C ARG A 156 -47.80 54.01 0.14
N LYS A 157 -47.21 54.66 -0.88
CA LYS A 157 -47.60 56.01 -1.29
C LYS A 157 -49.10 55.98 -1.61
N SER A 158 -49.80 56.95 -1.02
CA SER A 158 -51.17 57.35 -1.33
C SER A 158 -51.35 57.69 -2.80
#